data_AF-A0A0U1CZV7-F1
#
_entry.id   AF-A0A0U1CZV7-F1
#
_cell.length_a   1.000
_cell.length_b   1.000
_cell.length_c   1.000
_cell.angle_alpha   90.00
_cell.angle_beta   90.00
_cell.angle_gamma   90.00
#
_symmetry.space_group_name_H-M   'P 1'
#
loop_
_entity.id
_entity.type
_entity.pdbx_description
1 polymer ?
#
loop_
_entity_poly.entity_id
_entity_poly.type
_entity_poly.pdbx_seq_one_letter_code
_entity_poly.pdbx_strand_id
1 'polypeptide(L)' 'MSEATAAEIGATPGDLVDVSTDRGTVTLPLAVTEMADRVAWLPTNSPGSAIHRQLGATAGALVEIGRADS' A
#
# COMPACT_ATOMS: atom_id res chain seq x y z
N MET A 1 -1.20 4.17 -6.39
CA MET A 1 -0.14 3.32 -6.99
C MET A 1 -0.24 3.44 -8.51
N SER A 2 0.84 3.27 -9.27
CA SER A 2 0.78 3.21 -10.74
C SER A 2 0.06 1.94 -11.23
N GLU A 3 -0.47 1.93 -12.46
CA GLU A 3 -1.07 0.74 -13.07
C GLU A 3 -0.06 -0.41 -13.27
N ALA A 4 1.18 -0.10 -13.68
CA ALA A 4 2.21 -1.12 -13.90
C ALA A 4 2.54 -1.90 -12.61
N THR A 5 2.79 -1.20 -11.51
CA THR A 5 3.01 -1.83 -10.19
C THR A 5 1.83 -2.67 -9.72
N ALA A 6 0.59 -2.20 -9.96
CA ALA A 6 -0.60 -2.98 -9.63
C ALA A 6 -0.65 -4.29 -10.43
N ALA A 7 -0.36 -4.23 -11.73
CA ALA A 7 -0.29 -5.41 -12.59
C ALA A 7 0.83 -6.39 -12.17
N GLU A 8 1.98 -5.89 -11.70
CA GLU A 8 3.09 -6.74 -11.21
C GLU A 8 2.67 -7.61 -10.01
N ILE A 9 1.88 -7.08 -9.09
CA ILE A 9 1.32 -7.83 -7.95
C ILE A 9 -0.01 -8.52 -8.28
N GLY A 10 -0.43 -8.46 -9.56
CA GLY A 10 -1.68 -9.01 -10.05
C GLY A 10 -2.93 -8.33 -9.48
N ALA A 11 -2.83 -7.12 -8.94
CA ALA A 11 -3.94 -6.35 -8.35
C ALA A 11 -4.63 -5.42 -9.36
N THR A 12 -5.91 -5.16 -9.13
CA THR A 12 -6.75 -4.25 -9.92
C THR A 12 -7.30 -3.12 -9.06
N PRO A 13 -7.63 -1.95 -9.64
CA PRO A 13 -8.21 -0.84 -8.87
C PRO A 13 -9.46 -1.30 -8.09
N GLY A 14 -9.50 -1.01 -6.80
CA GLY A 14 -10.57 -1.42 -5.89
C GLY A 14 -10.30 -2.72 -5.12
N ASP A 15 -9.30 -3.51 -5.50
CA ASP A 15 -8.90 -4.67 -4.70
C ASP A 15 -8.28 -4.26 -3.37
N LEU A 16 -8.34 -5.15 -2.39
CA LEU A 16 -7.59 -5.01 -1.16
C LEU A 16 -6.14 -5.46 -1.38
N VAL A 17 -5.21 -4.61 -0.96
CA VAL A 17 -3.78 -4.90 -0.94
C VAL A 17 -3.26 -4.86 0.48
N ASP A 18 -2.42 -5.83 0.80
CA ASP A 18 -1.67 -5.87 2.05
C ASP A 18 -0.36 -5.12 1.85
N VAL A 19 -0.10 -4.20 2.77
CA VAL A 19 1.14 -3.45 2.85
C VAL A 19 1.80 -3.84 4.15
N SER A 20 2.98 -4.48 4.07
CA SER A 20 3.70 -5.00 5.22
C SER A 20 5.07 -4.34 5.40
N THR A 21 5.48 -4.26 6.66
CA THR A 21 6.83 -3.93 7.11
C THR A 21 7.25 -4.93 8.17
N ASP A 22 8.48 -4.75 8.67
CA ASP A 22 9.00 -5.47 9.83
C ASP A 22 8.14 -5.33 11.11
N ARG A 23 7.33 -4.26 11.21
CA ARG A 23 6.46 -4.03 12.37
C ARG A 23 5.05 -4.60 12.24
N GLY A 24 4.58 -4.87 11.03
CA GLY A 24 3.24 -5.40 10.84
C GLY A 24 2.70 -5.19 9.43
N THR A 25 1.42 -5.50 9.28
CA THR A 25 0.72 -5.48 7.99
C THR A 25 -0.57 -4.68 8.12
N VAL A 26 -0.92 -3.93 7.08
CA VAL A 26 -2.21 -3.23 6.95
C VAL A 26 -2.84 -3.53 5.60
N THR A 27 -4.14 -3.79 5.62
CA THR A 27 -4.93 -4.03 4.41
C THR A 27 -5.66 -2.77 4.01
N LEU A 28 -5.51 -2.33 2.76
CA LEU A 28 -6.09 -1.09 2.25
C LEU A 28 -6.64 -1.27 0.83
N PRO A 29 -7.70 -0.53 0.45
CA PRO A 29 -8.19 -0.52 -0.92
C PRO A 29 -7.17 0.12 -1.87
N LEU A 30 -6.87 -0.56 -2.98
CA LEU A 30 -5.96 -0.11 -4.01
C LEU A 30 -6.61 0.98 -4.87
N ALA A 31 -6.01 2.16 -4.88
CA ALA A 31 -6.30 3.21 -5.85
C ALA A 31 -5.14 3.35 -6.85
N VAL A 32 -5.46 3.19 -8.13
CA VAL A 32 -4.51 3.45 -9.22
C VAL A 32 -4.57 4.92 -9.63
N THR A 33 -3.41 5.54 -9.81
CA THR A 33 -3.27 6.93 -10.25
C THR A 33 -1.92 7.12 -10.95
N GLU A 34 -1.81 8.17 -11.76
CA GLU A 34 -0.61 8.53 -12.50
C GLU A 34 0.51 8.93 -11.51
N MET A 35 1.43 8.00 -11.24
CA MET A 35 2.59 8.19 -10.39
C MET A 35 3.75 7.32 -10.88
N ALA A 36 4.96 7.55 -10.36
CA ALA A 36 6.11 6.72 -10.67
C ALA A 36 5.86 5.24 -10.31
N ASP A 37 6.40 4.34 -11.13
CA ASP A 37 6.34 2.90 -10.87
C ASP A 37 7.06 2.53 -9.56
N ARG A 38 6.60 1.46 -8.93
CA ARG A 38 7.04 0.95 -7.62
C ARG A 38 6.88 1.94 -6.47
N VAL A 39 6.01 2.94 -6.62
CA VAL A 39 5.62 3.86 -5.55
C VAL A 39 4.17 3.59 -5.14
N ALA A 40 3.94 3.52 -3.84
CA ALA A 40 2.61 3.49 -3.25
C ALA A 40 2.42 4.68 -2.31
N TRP A 41 1.31 5.40 -2.45
CA TRP A 41 0.92 6.43 -1.51
C TRP A 41 -0.04 5.84 -0.49
N LEU A 42 0.30 6.00 0.78
CA LEU A 42 -0.52 5.57 1.90
C LEU A 42 -1.21 6.78 2.53
N PRO A 43 -2.48 6.67 2.95
CA PRO A 43 -3.17 7.77 3.60
C PRO A 43 -2.56 8.03 4.99
N THR A 44 -1.70 9.05 5.11
CA THR A 44 -0.99 9.38 6.37
C THR A 44 -1.79 10.29 7.31
N ASN A 45 -2.87 10.91 6.84
CA ASN A 45 -3.66 11.87 7.61
C ASN A 45 -5.17 11.59 7.57
N SER A 46 -5.59 10.35 7.77
CA SER A 46 -6.98 10.02 8.09
C SER A 46 -7.16 9.84 9.60
N PRO A 47 -8.29 10.24 10.19
CA PRO A 47 -8.63 9.87 11.56
C PRO A 47 -8.67 8.34 11.65
N GLY A 48 -7.76 7.75 12.43
CA GLY A 48 -7.59 6.30 12.46
C GLY A 48 -6.57 5.74 11.46
N SER A 49 -5.76 6.60 10.81
CA SER A 49 -4.58 6.15 10.06
C SER A 49 -3.55 5.59 11.03
N ALA A 50 -3.77 4.33 11.37
CA ALA A 50 -2.88 3.54 12.17
C ALA A 50 -1.66 3.11 11.34
N ILE A 51 -1.54 3.48 10.06
CA ILE A 51 -0.43 3.10 9.17
C ILE A 51 0.93 3.48 9.77
N HIS A 52 1.11 4.72 10.22
CA HIS A 52 2.36 5.11 10.90
C HIS A 52 2.59 4.34 12.22
N ARG A 53 1.53 3.97 12.93
CA ARG A 53 1.62 3.24 14.21
C ARG A 53 1.82 1.73 14.04
N GLN A 54 1.21 1.13 13.02
CA GLN A 54 1.16 -0.30 12.73
C GLN A 54 2.34 -0.72 11.86
N LEU A 55 2.67 0.07 10.82
CA LEU A 55 3.81 -0.23 9.95
C LEU A 55 5.10 0.42 10.45
N GLY A 56 5.03 1.52 11.19
CA GLY A 56 6.22 2.32 11.48
C GLY A 56 6.89 2.94 10.26
N ALA A 57 6.27 2.84 9.09
CA ALA A 57 6.79 3.36 7.83
C ALA A 57 6.75 4.89 7.83
N THR A 58 7.82 5.52 7.36
CA THR A 58 7.90 6.95 7.04
C THR A 58 7.90 7.14 5.53
N ALA A 59 7.79 8.39 5.06
CA ALA A 59 7.93 8.67 3.63
C ALA A 59 9.30 8.17 3.12
N GLY A 60 9.27 7.34 2.08
CA GLY A 60 10.46 6.70 1.50
C GLY A 60 10.89 5.40 2.19
N ALA A 61 10.16 4.91 3.20
CA ALA A 61 10.40 3.58 3.75
C ALA A 61 10.07 2.49 2.72
N LEU A 62 10.88 1.42 2.71
CA LEU A 62 10.60 0.23 1.93
C LEU A 62 9.45 -0.55 2.59
N VAL A 63 8.49 -0.98 1.78
CA VAL A 63 7.36 -1.79 2.20
C VAL A 63 7.21 -2.95 1.23
N GLU A 64 6.71 -4.07 1.72
CA GLU A 64 6.24 -5.17 0.88
C GLU A 64 4.77 -4.95 0.56
N ILE A 65 4.37 -5.26 -0.68
CA ILE A 65 3.00 -5.09 -1.14
C ILE A 65 2.57 -6.38 -1.83
N GLY A 66 1.44 -6.92 -1.38
CA GLY A 66 0.79 -8.08 -1.99
C GLY A 66 -0.72 -7.85 -2.13
N ARG A 67 -1.40 -8.65 -2.95
CA ARG A 67 -2.85 -8.76 -2.84
C ARG A 67 -3.20 -9.35 -1.48
N ALA A 68 -4.25 -8.84 -0.84
CA ALA A 68 -4.77 -9.45 0.37
C ALA A 68 -5.43 -10.78 -0.01
N ASP A 69 -4.98 -11.88 0.60
CA ASP A 69 -5.62 -13.19 0.44
C ASP A 69 -6.98 -13.15 1.17
N SER A 70 -8.06 -13.48 0.45
CA SER A 70 -9.41 -13.66 1.02
C SER A 70 -9.61 -15.09 1.52
#